data_AF-A0A956X420-F1
#
_entry.id   AF-A0A956X420-F1
#
_cell.length_a   1.000
_cell.length_b   1.000
_cell.length_c   1.000
_cell.angle_alpha   90.00
_cell.angle_beta   90.00
_cell.angle_gamma   90.00
#
_symmetry.space_group_name_H-M   'P 1'
#
loop_
_entity.id
_entity.type
_entity.pdbx_description
1 polymer ?
#
loop_
_entity_poly.entity_id
_entity_poly.type
_entity_poly.pdbx_seq_one_letter_code
_entity_poly.pdbx_strand_id
1 'polypeptide(L)'
;YLNWPGGAGEVRYGEGLFIGYRYYDTKEMLVQFPFGYGLSYTSFAYSNPQVSSTTFKDVEGVTVAVDVTNTGDVTGKETVQVYVHDRQSGLVRPYKELKGFAKVDLQPGETKTVSIPLDFRAFAYYHSEYRQWITEDGQFDILIGASAADIRHSLTVTLESTLDLPCILDKESTIREWMADPRGRAVFGPFYAQMEAEARKMFGGGDERYGNDGAIGMDIMEMFNDMPLVSVLMFQQQALPVHPEDMVAGLLQQVHNEN
;
A
#
# COMPACT_ATOMS: atom_id res chain seq x y z
N TYR A 1 16.36 13.00 -12.53
CA TYR A 1 17.54 13.69 -13.08
C TYR A 1 18.72 13.74 -12.11
N LEU A 2 18.48 13.74 -10.79
CA LEU A 2 19.54 13.85 -9.77
C LEU A 2 20.67 12.82 -9.90
N ASN A 3 20.35 11.58 -10.26
CA ASN A 3 21.34 10.50 -10.40
C ASN A 3 21.77 10.22 -11.85
N TRP A 4 21.44 11.09 -12.81
CA TRP A 4 21.75 10.89 -14.23
C TRP A 4 22.71 12.00 -14.73
N PRO A 5 23.79 11.68 -15.47
CA PRO A 5 24.18 10.37 -16.02
C PRO A 5 25.01 9.50 -15.06
N GLY A 6 25.06 9.82 -13.77
CA GLY A 6 25.87 9.15 -12.75
C GLY A 6 27.24 9.79 -12.53
N GLY A 7 28.10 9.12 -11.76
CA GLY A 7 29.42 9.60 -11.39
C GLY A 7 30.37 8.45 -11.05
N ALA A 8 31.67 8.64 -11.32
CA ALA A 8 32.72 7.65 -11.04
C ALA A 8 32.47 6.24 -11.65
N GLY A 9 31.79 6.17 -12.79
CA GLY A 9 31.47 4.90 -13.45
C GLY A 9 30.26 4.15 -12.87
N GLU A 10 29.53 4.77 -11.94
CA GLU A 10 28.34 4.20 -11.30
C GLU A 10 27.10 5.10 -11.51
N VAL A 11 25.94 4.48 -11.71
CA VAL A 11 24.63 5.14 -11.75
C VAL A 11 23.74 4.51 -10.69
N ARG A 12 23.33 5.30 -9.70
CA ARG A 12 22.47 4.83 -8.59
C ARG A 12 21.01 5.16 -8.86
N TYR A 13 20.14 4.16 -8.83
CA TYR A 13 18.70 4.32 -9.06
C TYR A 13 18.01 4.77 -7.76
N GLY A 14 18.36 5.97 -7.30
CA GLY A 14 17.88 6.52 -6.02
C GLY A 14 16.39 6.84 -5.99
N GLU A 15 15.73 6.91 -7.15
CA GLU A 15 14.27 7.07 -7.26
C GLU A 15 13.49 5.80 -6.92
N GLY A 16 14.13 4.63 -6.85
CA GLY A 16 13.49 3.36 -6.54
C GLY A 16 12.32 3.05 -7.49
N LEU A 17 11.13 2.80 -6.92
CA LEU A 17 9.90 2.51 -7.67
C LEU A 17 9.27 3.77 -8.29
N PHE A 18 9.71 4.96 -7.88
CA PHE A 18 9.12 6.23 -8.29
C PHE A 18 9.74 6.72 -9.61
N ILE A 19 9.40 6.04 -10.69
CA ILE A 19 9.83 6.37 -12.05
C ILE A 19 8.63 6.86 -12.86
N GLY A 20 8.77 8.02 -13.53
CA GLY A 20 7.73 8.58 -14.39
C GLY A 20 6.48 8.98 -13.60
N TYR A 21 5.29 8.62 -14.10
CA TYR A 21 4.02 9.01 -13.48
C TYR A 21 3.89 8.52 -12.03
N ARG A 22 4.52 7.38 -11.68
CA ARG A 22 4.58 6.89 -10.29
C ARG A 22 5.15 7.94 -9.33
N TYR A 23 6.16 8.69 -9.76
CA TYR A 23 6.73 9.79 -8.97
C TYR A 23 5.82 11.01 -8.97
N TYR A 24 5.42 11.49 -10.15
CA TYR A 24 4.67 12.74 -10.27
C TYR A 24 3.30 12.67 -9.61
N ASP A 25 2.60 11.53 -9.73
CA ASP A 25 1.30 11.32 -9.10
C ASP A 25 1.45 11.26 -7.57
N THR A 26 2.43 10.52 -7.04
CA THR A 26 2.68 10.46 -5.58
C THR A 26 3.12 11.79 -4.99
N LYS A 27 3.83 12.62 -5.77
CA LYS A 27 4.26 13.96 -5.34
C LYS A 27 3.25 15.07 -5.69
N GLU A 28 2.11 14.71 -6.27
CA GLU A 28 1.06 15.65 -6.72
C GLU A 28 1.61 16.77 -7.61
N MET A 29 2.57 16.42 -8.48
CA MET A 29 3.24 17.37 -9.35
C MET A 29 2.55 17.47 -10.70
N LEU A 30 2.26 18.70 -11.14
CA LEU A 30 1.75 18.96 -12.48
C LEU A 30 2.81 18.60 -13.54
N VAL A 31 2.35 17.97 -14.61
CA VAL A 31 3.16 17.62 -15.79
C VAL A 31 2.49 18.17 -17.05
N GLN A 32 3.27 18.41 -18.10
CA GLN A 32 2.74 19.00 -19.33
C GLN A 32 1.70 18.09 -20.00
N PHE A 33 1.98 16.79 -20.07
CA PHE A 33 1.06 15.75 -20.52
C PHE A 33 1.21 14.52 -19.63
N PRO A 34 0.14 14.06 -18.95
CA PRO A 34 0.22 12.93 -18.04
C PRO A 34 0.37 11.60 -18.79
N PHE A 35 0.81 10.57 -18.08
CA PHE A 35 0.91 9.22 -18.64
C PHE A 35 -0.46 8.71 -19.10
N GLY A 36 -0.46 8.04 -20.26
CA GLY A 36 -1.69 7.54 -20.87
C GLY A 36 -2.60 8.61 -21.49
N TYR A 37 -2.17 9.88 -21.53
CA TYR A 37 -2.95 10.96 -22.13
C TYR A 37 -2.95 10.91 -23.65
N GLY A 38 -4.12 11.15 -24.25
CA GLY A 38 -4.29 11.30 -25.69
C GLY A 38 -5.62 11.95 -26.01
N LEU A 39 -5.62 12.86 -26.98
CA LEU A 39 -6.85 13.47 -27.49
C LEU A 39 -7.50 12.59 -28.56
N SER A 40 -8.79 12.84 -28.79
CA SER A 40 -9.57 12.24 -29.86
C SER A 40 -10.38 13.32 -30.58
N TYR A 41 -10.74 13.06 -31.84
CA TYR A 41 -11.68 13.91 -32.58
C TYR A 41 -13.15 13.63 -32.21
N THR A 42 -13.40 12.60 -31.41
CA THR A 42 -14.71 12.33 -30.79
C THR A 42 -14.61 12.35 -29.26
N SER A 43 -15.75 12.31 -28.59
CA SER A 43 -15.86 12.23 -27.13
C SER A 43 -16.35 10.85 -26.69
N PHE A 44 -15.94 10.42 -25.50
CA PHE A 44 -16.37 9.14 -24.92
C PHE A 44 -16.87 9.34 -23.50
N ALA A 45 -17.98 8.69 -23.16
CA ALA A 45 -18.53 8.63 -21.81
C ALA A 45 -18.30 7.24 -21.21
N TYR A 46 -18.06 7.20 -19.90
CA TYR A 46 -17.84 5.97 -19.13
C TYR A 46 -18.97 5.84 -18.13
N SER A 47 -19.61 4.68 -18.07
CA SER A 47 -20.74 4.44 -17.18
C SER A 47 -20.75 3.01 -16.65
N ASN A 48 -21.57 2.77 -15.63
CA ASN A 48 -21.82 1.43 -15.10
C ASN A 48 -20.52 0.67 -14.74
N PRO A 49 -19.62 1.26 -13.92
CA PRO A 49 -18.43 0.55 -13.48
C PRO A 49 -18.82 -0.62 -12.58
N GLN A 50 -18.27 -1.78 -12.85
CA GLN A 50 -18.55 -3.02 -12.13
C GLN A 50 -17.28 -3.77 -11.83
N VAL A 51 -17.35 -4.59 -10.79
CA VAL A 51 -16.29 -5.48 -10.35
C VAL A 51 -16.90 -6.84 -10.05
N SER A 52 -16.23 -7.92 -10.48
CA SER A 52 -16.78 -9.28 -10.34
C SER A 52 -16.99 -9.72 -8.88
N SER A 53 -16.22 -9.16 -7.95
CA SER A 53 -16.45 -9.29 -6.51
C SER A 53 -15.86 -8.11 -5.75
N THR A 54 -16.56 -7.64 -4.71
CA THR A 54 -16.03 -6.60 -3.81
C THR A 54 -15.12 -7.15 -2.73
N THR A 55 -15.18 -8.46 -2.46
CA THR A 55 -14.26 -9.19 -1.57
C THR A 55 -13.80 -10.46 -2.28
N PHE A 56 -12.50 -10.66 -2.43
CA PHE A 56 -11.96 -11.76 -3.22
C PHE A 56 -10.63 -12.25 -2.66
N LYS A 57 -10.28 -13.49 -2.99
CA LYS A 57 -8.96 -14.04 -2.67
C LYS A 57 -7.97 -13.74 -3.79
N ASP A 58 -6.71 -13.55 -3.42
CA ASP A 58 -5.65 -13.20 -4.37
C ASP A 58 -5.46 -14.23 -5.51
N VAL A 59 -5.72 -15.50 -5.25
CA VAL A 59 -5.69 -16.60 -6.24
C VAL A 59 -6.85 -16.55 -7.25
N GLU A 60 -7.97 -15.90 -6.90
CA GLU A 60 -9.14 -15.76 -7.76
C GLU A 60 -9.00 -14.57 -8.71
N GLY A 61 -8.37 -13.50 -8.22
CA GLY A 61 -8.32 -12.21 -8.90
C GLY A 61 -9.71 -11.59 -9.04
N VAL A 62 -9.80 -10.54 -9.86
CA VAL A 62 -11.06 -9.82 -10.06
C VAL A 62 -11.15 -9.26 -11.48
N THR A 63 -12.34 -9.23 -12.07
CA THR A 63 -12.56 -8.60 -13.38
C THR A 63 -13.27 -7.28 -13.21
N VAL A 64 -12.70 -6.23 -13.80
CA VAL A 64 -13.27 -4.88 -13.84
C VAL A 64 -14.00 -4.72 -15.16
N ALA A 65 -15.24 -4.26 -15.13
CA ALA A 65 -16.04 -3.97 -16.32
C ALA A 65 -16.53 -2.53 -16.31
N VAL A 66 -16.57 -1.88 -17.47
CA VAL A 66 -17.12 -0.53 -17.63
C VAL A 66 -17.73 -0.38 -19.01
N ASP A 67 -18.87 0.30 -19.10
CA ASP A 67 -19.48 0.64 -20.37
C ASP A 67 -18.85 1.91 -20.93
N VAL A 68 -18.42 1.85 -22.18
CA VAL A 68 -17.85 2.99 -22.91
C VAL A 68 -18.74 3.32 -24.09
N THR A 69 -19.21 4.56 -24.14
CA THR A 69 -20.06 5.09 -25.20
C THR A 69 -19.32 6.15 -25.99
N ASN A 70 -19.31 6.06 -27.32
CA ASN A 70 -18.88 7.18 -28.16
C ASN A 70 -20.01 8.20 -28.25
N THR A 71 -19.81 9.37 -27.66
CA THR A 71 -20.83 10.44 -27.56
C THR A 71 -20.66 11.55 -28.59
N GLY A 72 -19.67 11.45 -29.49
CA GLY A 72 -19.50 12.41 -30.59
C GLY A 72 -19.96 11.87 -31.94
N ASP A 73 -19.75 12.67 -32.98
CA ASP A 73 -20.32 12.46 -34.32
C ASP A 73 -19.43 11.64 -35.27
N VAL A 74 -18.21 11.28 -34.84
CA VAL A 74 -17.25 10.53 -35.67
C VAL A 74 -16.82 9.24 -34.97
N THR A 75 -16.53 8.21 -35.77
CA THR A 75 -15.95 6.96 -35.29
C THR A 75 -14.62 7.24 -34.60
N GLY A 76 -14.34 6.56 -33.50
CA GLY A 76 -13.10 6.73 -32.76
C GLY A 76 -12.73 5.49 -31.95
N LYS A 77 -11.50 5.51 -31.43
CA LYS A 77 -11.00 4.49 -30.51
C LYS A 77 -10.70 5.10 -29.15
N GLU A 78 -11.20 4.47 -28.10
CA GLU A 78 -10.94 4.84 -26.71
C GLU A 78 -10.03 3.80 -26.07
N THR A 79 -9.11 4.23 -25.21
CA THR A 79 -8.24 3.36 -24.42
C THR A 79 -8.61 3.47 -22.95
N VAL A 80 -9.41 2.52 -22.47
CA VAL A 80 -9.76 2.38 -21.05
C VAL A 80 -8.52 1.92 -20.30
N GLN A 81 -8.18 2.62 -19.22
CA GLN A 81 -7.03 2.31 -18.36
C GLN A 81 -7.52 2.02 -16.95
N VAL A 82 -7.00 0.94 -16.35
CA VAL A 82 -7.31 0.51 -14.99
C VAL A 82 -6.05 0.58 -14.16
N TYR A 83 -6.10 1.40 -13.12
CA TYR A 83 -5.05 1.55 -12.13
C TYR A 83 -5.50 0.96 -10.80
N VAL A 84 -4.54 0.49 -10.01
CA VAL A 84 -4.77 0.00 -8.65
C VAL A 84 -4.02 0.90 -7.68
N HIS A 85 -4.72 1.39 -6.66
CA HIS A 85 -4.17 2.07 -5.50
C HIS A 85 -4.33 1.16 -4.28
N ASP A 86 -3.23 0.90 -3.60
CA ASP A 86 -3.22 0.20 -2.31
C ASP A 86 -3.37 1.23 -1.19
N ARG A 87 -4.46 1.15 -0.41
CA ARG A 87 -4.75 2.14 0.63
C ARG A 87 -3.84 1.98 1.85
N GLN A 88 -3.33 0.78 2.08
CA GLN A 88 -2.47 0.49 3.22
C GLN A 88 -1.54 -0.66 2.87
N SER A 89 -0.31 -0.31 2.48
CA SER A 89 0.74 -1.30 2.21
C SER A 89 1.81 -1.30 3.30
N GLY A 90 2.35 -2.47 3.61
CA GLY A 90 3.51 -2.61 4.50
C GLY A 90 4.79 -1.97 3.96
N LEU A 91 4.94 -1.88 2.63
CA LEU A 91 6.07 -1.21 1.99
C LEU A 91 5.65 0.07 1.26
N VAL A 92 6.62 0.96 1.05
CA VAL A 92 6.40 2.18 0.27
C VAL A 92 6.06 1.83 -1.18
N ARG A 93 4.89 2.27 -1.64
CA ARG A 93 4.39 2.05 -3.01
C ARG A 93 4.05 3.37 -3.72
N PRO A 94 4.07 3.40 -5.06
CA PRO A 94 3.45 4.48 -5.83
C PRO A 94 1.98 4.65 -5.46
N TYR A 95 1.46 5.88 -5.58
CA TYR A 95 0.05 6.16 -5.26
C TYR A 95 -0.88 5.27 -6.06
N LYS A 96 -0.68 5.17 -7.37
CA LYS A 96 -1.42 4.22 -8.20
C LYS A 96 -0.55 3.63 -9.28
N GLU A 97 -0.90 2.43 -9.72
CA GLU A 97 -0.15 1.70 -10.74
C GLU A 97 -1.08 1.18 -11.84
N LEU A 98 -0.71 1.35 -13.12
CA LEU A 98 -1.48 0.78 -14.23
C LEU A 98 -1.37 -0.74 -14.17
N LYS A 99 -2.52 -1.44 -14.07
CA LYS A 99 -2.58 -2.91 -14.02
C LYS A 99 -3.29 -3.53 -15.22
N GLY A 100 -4.05 -2.75 -15.98
CA GLY A 100 -4.63 -3.22 -17.23
C GLY A 100 -5.13 -2.08 -18.10
N PHE A 101 -5.27 -2.35 -19.39
CA PHE A 101 -5.89 -1.42 -20.33
C PHE A 101 -6.50 -2.18 -21.49
N ALA A 102 -7.51 -1.59 -22.13
CA ALA A 102 -8.11 -2.15 -23.32
C ALA A 102 -8.51 -1.01 -24.28
N LYS A 103 -8.25 -1.25 -25.57
CA LYS A 103 -8.61 -0.31 -26.62
C LYS A 103 -9.85 -0.80 -27.35
N VAL A 104 -10.87 0.05 -27.42
CA VAL A 104 -12.16 -0.26 -28.04
C VAL A 104 -12.45 0.69 -29.19
N ASP A 105 -12.96 0.15 -30.29
CA ASP A 105 -13.43 0.91 -31.46
C ASP A 105 -14.94 1.09 -31.38
N LEU A 106 -15.42 2.32 -31.55
CA LEU A 106 -16.82 2.68 -31.36
C LEU A 106 -17.31 3.60 -32.47
N GLN A 107 -18.42 3.21 -33.11
CA GLN A 107 -19.20 4.10 -33.97
C GLN A 107 -19.90 5.20 -33.15
N PRO A 108 -20.29 6.35 -33.75
CA PRO A 108 -21.09 7.37 -33.08
C PRO A 108 -22.33 6.77 -32.40
N GLY A 109 -22.51 7.03 -31.11
CA GLY A 109 -23.61 6.52 -30.29
C GLY A 109 -23.48 5.04 -29.87
N GLU A 110 -22.46 4.31 -30.32
CA GLU A 110 -22.24 2.92 -29.93
C GLU A 110 -21.73 2.84 -28.48
N THR A 111 -22.21 1.84 -27.75
CA THR A 111 -21.72 1.48 -26.41
C THR A 111 -21.14 0.07 -26.45
N LYS A 112 -19.97 -0.13 -25.85
CA LYS A 112 -19.38 -1.44 -25.59
C LYS A 112 -18.94 -1.56 -24.15
N THR A 113 -19.18 -2.72 -23.57
CA THR A 113 -18.61 -3.08 -22.26
C THR A 113 -17.17 -3.54 -22.45
N VAL A 114 -16.26 -2.90 -21.73
CA VAL A 114 -14.85 -3.27 -21.67
C VAL A 114 -14.59 -4.02 -20.38
N SER A 115 -14.04 -5.22 -20.48
CA SER A 115 -13.71 -6.07 -19.32
C SER A 115 -12.19 -6.30 -19.24
N ILE A 116 -11.59 -6.03 -18.09
CA ILE A 116 -10.16 -6.13 -17.83
C ILE A 116 -9.95 -7.02 -16.60
N PRO A 117 -9.36 -8.23 -16.75
CA PRO A 117 -9.03 -9.08 -15.62
C PRO A 117 -7.79 -8.55 -14.89
N LEU A 118 -7.85 -8.57 -13.56
CA LEU A 118 -6.77 -8.25 -12.64
C LEU A 118 -6.46 -9.52 -11.84
N ASP A 119 -5.28 -10.08 -12.04
CA ASP A 119 -4.82 -11.29 -11.37
C ASP A 119 -4.06 -10.95 -10.08
N PHE A 120 -3.49 -11.98 -9.43
CA PHE A 120 -2.60 -11.84 -8.27
C PHE A 120 -1.55 -10.72 -8.44
N ARG A 121 -0.96 -10.60 -9.64
CA ARG A 121 0.10 -9.63 -9.94
C ARG A 121 -0.39 -8.19 -9.97
N ALA A 122 -1.68 -7.97 -10.17
CA ALA A 122 -2.27 -6.65 -10.11
C ALA A 122 -2.19 -6.05 -8.71
N PHE A 123 -2.29 -6.89 -7.67
CA PHE A 123 -2.31 -6.45 -6.28
C PHE A 123 -0.95 -6.62 -5.60
N ALA A 124 -0.15 -7.58 -6.06
CA ALA A 124 1.12 -7.93 -5.45
C ALA A 124 2.23 -6.88 -5.62
N TYR A 125 3.15 -6.87 -4.66
CA TYR A 125 4.44 -6.18 -4.73
C TYR A 125 5.58 -7.15 -4.37
N TYR A 126 6.82 -6.83 -4.75
CA TYR A 126 7.97 -7.67 -4.44
C TYR A 126 8.52 -7.34 -3.06
N HIS A 127 8.51 -8.32 -2.15
CA HIS A 127 9.09 -8.16 -0.82
C HIS A 127 10.52 -8.71 -0.82
N SER A 128 11.50 -7.84 -0.54
CA SER A 128 12.92 -8.18 -0.64
C SER A 128 13.35 -9.28 0.34
N GLU A 129 12.76 -9.32 1.54
CA GLU A 129 13.13 -10.30 2.56
C GLU A 129 12.57 -11.69 2.26
N TYR A 130 11.28 -11.79 1.92
CA TYR A 130 10.69 -13.03 1.41
C TYR A 130 11.21 -13.44 0.03
N ARG A 131 11.85 -12.52 -0.70
CA ARG A 131 12.38 -12.72 -2.06
C ARG A 131 11.33 -13.18 -3.07
N GLN A 132 10.06 -12.84 -2.84
CA GLN A 132 8.94 -13.22 -3.67
C GLN A 132 7.91 -12.09 -3.78
N TRP A 133 6.97 -12.26 -4.70
CA TRP A 133 5.82 -11.37 -4.81
C TRP A 133 4.79 -11.78 -3.78
N ILE A 134 4.31 -10.80 -3.01
CA ILE A 134 3.30 -11.03 -1.98
C ILE A 134 2.11 -10.10 -2.18
N THR A 135 0.98 -10.54 -1.67
CA THR A 135 -0.25 -9.78 -1.46
C THR A 135 -0.44 -9.61 0.04
N GLU A 136 -1.12 -8.54 0.44
CA GLU A 136 -1.50 -8.29 1.83
C GLU A 136 -3.03 -8.21 1.90
N ASP A 137 -3.59 -8.60 3.04
CA ASP A 137 -4.98 -8.33 3.34
C ASP A 137 -5.21 -6.82 3.37
N GLY A 138 -6.24 -6.34 2.69
CA GLY A 138 -6.47 -4.90 2.68
C GLY A 138 -7.49 -4.40 1.67
N GLN A 139 -7.70 -3.09 1.71
CA GLN A 139 -8.58 -2.39 0.77
C GLN A 139 -7.76 -1.78 -0.37
N PHE A 140 -8.21 -2.03 -1.59
CA PHE A 140 -7.63 -1.47 -2.81
C PHE A 140 -8.68 -0.64 -3.54
N ASP A 141 -8.25 0.48 -4.10
CA ASP A 141 -9.07 1.27 -5.01
C ASP A 141 -8.71 0.93 -6.46
N ILE A 142 -9.73 0.50 -7.21
CA ILE A 142 -9.68 0.27 -8.65
C ILE A 142 -10.11 1.56 -9.34
N LEU A 143 -9.16 2.22 -9.98
CA LEU A 143 -9.33 3.51 -10.62
C LEU A 143 -9.44 3.33 -12.13
N ILE A 144 -10.59 3.69 -12.70
CA ILE A 144 -10.86 3.55 -14.13
C ILE A 144 -10.80 4.94 -14.77
N GLY A 145 -9.96 5.10 -15.79
CA GLY A 145 -9.73 6.39 -16.41
C GLY A 145 -9.36 6.31 -17.89
N ALA A 146 -9.34 7.47 -18.53
CA ALA A 146 -8.83 7.65 -19.90
C ALA A 146 -7.35 8.05 -19.92
N SER A 147 -6.79 8.47 -18.77
CA SER A 147 -5.35 8.69 -18.56
C SER A 147 -5.04 8.65 -17.06
N ALA A 148 -3.76 8.68 -16.66
CA ALA A 148 -3.37 8.73 -15.25
C ALA A 148 -3.92 9.96 -14.50
N ALA A 149 -4.27 11.04 -15.21
CA ALA A 149 -4.84 12.25 -14.63
C ALA A 149 -6.35 12.44 -14.91
N ASP A 150 -6.97 11.57 -15.72
CA ASP A 150 -8.40 11.59 -16.03
C ASP A 150 -9.03 10.29 -15.51
N ILE A 151 -9.17 10.21 -14.18
CA ILE A 151 -9.86 9.12 -13.49
C ILE A 151 -11.34 9.47 -13.41
N ARG A 152 -12.19 8.58 -13.93
CA ARG A 152 -13.63 8.81 -14.08
C ARG A 152 -14.47 8.04 -13.09
N HIS A 153 -14.01 6.85 -12.72
CA HIS A 153 -14.67 6.00 -11.72
C HIS A 153 -13.64 5.42 -10.75
N SER A 154 -14.07 5.20 -9.52
CA SER A 154 -13.32 4.51 -8.48
C SER A 154 -14.22 3.46 -7.84
N LEU A 155 -13.72 2.24 -7.69
CA LEU A 155 -14.38 1.15 -6.97
C LEU A 155 -13.44 0.64 -5.89
N THR A 156 -13.93 0.45 -4.67
CA THR A 156 -13.12 -0.15 -3.60
C THR A 156 -13.40 -1.64 -3.52
N VAL A 157 -12.33 -2.44 -3.43
CA VAL A 157 -12.37 -3.89 -3.23
C VAL A 157 -11.55 -4.27 -2.00
N THR A 158 -11.91 -5.38 -1.37
CA THR A 158 -11.16 -5.97 -0.26
C THR A 158 -10.49 -7.26 -0.73
N LEU A 159 -9.18 -7.33 -0.56
CA LEU A 159 -8.39 -8.51 -0.90
C LEU A 159 -8.10 -9.30 0.37
N GLU A 160 -8.28 -10.62 0.27
CA GLU A 160 -7.83 -11.60 1.26
C GLU A 160 -6.63 -12.36 0.66
N SER A 161 -5.45 -12.17 1.24
CA SER A 161 -4.25 -12.91 0.87
C SER A 161 -4.37 -14.36 1.30
N THR A 162 -3.94 -15.28 0.43
CA THR A 162 -3.88 -16.71 0.76
C THR A 162 -2.46 -17.20 1.01
N LEU A 163 -1.48 -16.29 1.05
CA LEU A 163 -0.09 -16.61 1.25
C LEU A 163 0.20 -16.96 2.72
N ASP A 164 0.82 -18.12 2.92
CA ASP A 164 1.42 -18.49 4.19
C ASP A 164 2.90 -18.10 4.17
N LEU A 165 3.22 -16.95 4.78
CA LEU A 165 4.57 -16.38 4.76
C LEU A 165 5.37 -16.85 5.99
N PRO A 166 6.65 -17.23 5.83
CA PRO A 166 7.48 -17.64 6.95
C PRO A 166 7.65 -16.48 7.94
N CYS A 167 7.97 -16.76 9.20
CA CYS A 167 8.32 -15.70 10.13
C CYS A 167 9.70 -15.14 9.77
N ILE A 168 9.79 -13.83 9.60
CA ILE A 168 11.04 -13.10 9.37
C ILE A 168 11.44 -12.24 10.57
N LEU A 169 10.68 -12.28 11.67
CA LEU A 169 11.02 -11.54 12.88
C LEU A 169 12.38 -12.00 13.43
N ASP A 170 13.21 -11.03 13.75
CA ASP A 170 14.51 -11.20 14.37
C ASP A 170 14.69 -10.21 15.54
N LYS A 171 15.90 -10.18 16.11
CA LYS A 171 16.23 -9.36 17.28
C LYS A 171 16.25 -7.85 16.98
N GLU A 172 16.44 -7.47 15.72
CA GLU A 172 16.46 -6.08 15.26
C GLU A 172 15.07 -5.63 14.79
N SER A 173 14.11 -6.56 14.67
CA SER A 173 12.73 -6.24 14.32
C SER A 173 12.10 -5.24 15.30
N THR A 174 11.47 -4.24 14.70
CA THR A 174 10.75 -3.16 15.35
C THR A 174 9.46 -3.64 15.97
N ILE A 175 8.96 -2.92 16.97
CA ILE A 175 7.67 -3.22 17.59
C ILE A 175 6.54 -3.25 16.54
N ARG A 176 6.59 -2.38 15.52
CA ARG A 176 5.65 -2.36 14.41
C ARG A 176 5.66 -3.68 13.63
N GLU A 177 6.83 -4.23 13.32
CA GLU A 177 6.95 -5.51 12.61
C GLU A 177 6.43 -6.67 13.47
N TRP A 178 6.74 -6.67 14.78
CA TRP A 178 6.20 -7.65 15.73
C TRP A 178 4.68 -7.64 15.80
N MET A 179 4.06 -6.46 15.76
CA MET A 179 2.61 -6.30 15.78
C MET A 179 1.96 -6.54 14.42
N ALA A 180 2.70 -6.42 13.32
CA ALA A 180 2.20 -6.72 11.97
C ALA A 180 2.12 -8.23 11.70
N ASP A 181 3.10 -9.02 12.17
CA ASP A 181 3.08 -10.47 12.04
C ASP A 181 2.02 -11.11 12.97
N PRO A 182 1.12 -11.98 12.48
CA PRO A 182 0.10 -12.63 13.31
C PRO A 182 0.68 -13.43 14.49
N ARG A 183 1.80 -14.12 14.28
CA ARG A 183 2.49 -14.92 15.31
C ARG A 183 3.16 -14.01 16.33
N GLY A 184 3.83 -12.96 15.84
CA GLY A 184 4.41 -11.90 16.68
C GLY A 184 3.35 -11.24 17.56
N ARG A 185 2.22 -10.86 16.99
CA ARG A 185 1.08 -10.25 17.70
C ARG A 185 0.48 -11.19 18.74
N ALA A 186 0.39 -12.48 18.47
CA ALA A 186 -0.15 -13.46 19.43
C ALA A 186 0.73 -13.56 20.69
N VAL A 187 2.05 -13.55 20.52
CA VAL A 187 3.03 -13.70 21.61
C VAL A 187 3.29 -12.37 22.34
N PHE A 188 3.51 -11.29 21.59
CA PHE A 188 3.91 -9.98 22.13
C PHE A 188 2.73 -9.05 22.44
N GLY A 189 1.57 -9.24 21.80
CA GLY A 189 0.40 -8.36 21.94
C GLY A 189 -0.07 -8.11 23.38
N PRO A 190 -0.15 -9.12 24.27
CA PRO A 190 -0.51 -8.91 25.67
C PRO A 190 0.47 -7.98 26.41
N PHE A 191 1.77 -8.10 26.14
CA PHE A 191 2.79 -7.23 26.72
C PHE A 191 2.72 -5.82 26.11
N TYR A 192 2.54 -5.71 24.80
CA TYR A 192 2.35 -4.42 24.12
C TYR A 192 1.17 -3.63 24.71
N ALA A 193 0.03 -4.29 24.94
CA ALA A 193 -1.14 -3.66 25.54
C ALA A 193 -0.89 -3.15 26.98
N GLN A 194 -0.07 -3.86 27.76
CA GLN A 194 0.34 -3.40 29.09
C GLN A 194 1.24 -2.16 28.98
N MET A 195 2.23 -2.22 28.10
CA MET A 195 3.16 -1.12 27.85
C MET A 195 2.42 0.15 27.37
N GLU A 196 1.47 0.02 26.44
CA GLU A 196 0.63 1.12 25.96
C GLU A 196 -0.23 1.72 27.08
N ALA A 197 -0.83 0.87 27.93
CA ALA A 197 -1.63 1.31 29.07
C ALA A 197 -0.79 2.06 30.13
N GLU A 198 0.45 1.64 30.36
CA GLU A 198 1.40 2.31 31.26
C GLU A 198 1.90 3.64 30.67
N ALA A 199 2.27 3.65 29.39
CA ALA A 199 2.67 4.87 28.69
C ALA A 199 1.55 5.92 28.72
N ARG A 200 0.29 5.51 28.50
CA ARG A 200 -0.87 6.40 28.61
C ARG A 200 -1.07 6.95 30.02
N LYS A 201 -0.76 6.19 31.07
CA LYS A 201 -0.83 6.67 32.47
C LYS A 201 0.32 7.63 32.82
N MET A 202 1.52 7.39 32.28
CA MET A 202 2.72 8.15 32.61
C MET A 202 2.87 9.43 31.78
N PHE A 203 2.44 9.40 30.51
CA PHE A 203 2.64 10.48 29.54
C PHE A 203 1.32 11.05 28.98
N GLY A 204 0.18 10.35 29.12
CA GLY A 204 -1.13 10.78 28.62
C GLY A 204 -1.96 11.66 29.57
N GLY A 205 -1.34 12.22 30.62
CA GLY A 205 -1.97 13.14 31.57
C GLY A 205 -1.86 14.62 31.15
N GLY A 206 -2.39 14.99 29.98
CA GLY A 206 -2.55 16.39 29.57
C GLY A 206 -3.93 16.92 29.96
N ASP A 207 -3.98 17.97 30.79
CA ASP A 207 -5.18 18.69 31.22
C ASP A 207 -6.00 19.18 29.99
N GLU A 208 -7.29 18.83 29.90
CA GLU A 208 -8.23 19.20 28.81
C GLU A 208 -8.50 20.72 28.67
N ARG A 209 -7.75 21.56 29.40
CA ARG A 209 -7.95 23.02 29.47
C ARG A 209 -7.05 23.86 28.57
N TYR A 210 -6.08 23.27 27.89
CA TYR A 210 -5.30 23.97 26.88
C TYR A 210 -5.46 23.25 25.53
N GLY A 211 -5.95 24.00 24.54
CA GLY A 211 -6.10 23.52 23.17
C GLY A 211 -4.81 22.89 22.65
N ASN A 212 -5.00 21.93 21.74
CA ASN A 212 -4.02 21.03 21.15
C ASN A 212 -2.92 21.73 20.33
N ASP A 213 -2.17 22.65 20.92
CA ASP A 213 -1.14 23.46 20.24
C ASP A 213 0.05 23.83 21.15
N GLY A 214 0.30 23.06 22.22
CA GLY A 214 1.24 23.46 23.28
C GLY A 214 2.15 22.39 23.87
N ALA A 215 2.21 21.18 23.34
CA ALA A 215 3.19 20.18 23.77
C ALA A 215 4.12 19.86 22.61
N ILE A 216 5.43 19.83 22.88
CA ILE A 216 6.42 19.10 22.08
C ILE A 216 6.14 17.59 22.28
N GLY A 217 4.93 17.16 21.94
CA GLY A 217 4.44 15.81 22.09
C GLY A 217 4.75 15.07 20.80
N MET A 218 6.03 14.69 20.61
CA MET A 218 6.25 13.48 19.84
C MET A 218 5.43 12.40 20.53
N ASP A 219 4.54 11.75 19.79
CA ASP A 219 3.88 10.56 20.30
C ASP A 219 4.98 9.54 20.60
N ILE A 220 5.33 9.41 21.88
CA ILE A 220 6.43 8.55 22.34
C ILE A 220 6.16 7.11 21.91
N MET A 221 4.88 6.73 21.77
CA MET A 221 4.50 5.41 21.26
C MET A 221 4.76 5.27 19.77
N GLU A 222 4.50 6.29 18.95
CA GLU A 222 4.91 6.26 17.54
C GLU A 222 6.42 6.10 17.40
N MET A 223 7.20 6.83 18.21
CA MET A 223 8.66 6.69 18.20
C MET A 223 9.10 5.27 18.59
N PHE A 224 8.53 4.70 19.66
CA PHE A 224 8.88 3.34 20.09
C PHE A 224 8.45 2.27 19.10
N ASN A 225 7.35 2.47 18.36
CA ASN A 225 6.89 1.53 17.36
C ASN A 225 7.91 1.30 16.24
N ASP A 226 8.70 2.31 15.90
CA ASP A 226 9.72 2.25 14.86
C ASP A 226 11.12 1.87 15.38
N MET A 227 11.25 1.56 16.69
CA MET A 227 12.49 1.10 17.31
C MET A 227 12.50 -0.43 17.45
N PRO A 228 13.68 -1.08 17.36
CA PRO A 228 13.83 -2.50 17.69
C PRO A 228 13.27 -2.81 19.07
N LEU A 229 12.49 -3.89 19.20
CA LEU A 229 11.85 -4.25 20.47
C LEU A 229 12.87 -4.35 21.61
N VAL A 230 14.03 -4.96 21.35
CA VAL A 230 15.12 -5.07 22.33
C VAL A 230 15.57 -3.71 22.84
N SER A 231 15.65 -2.69 21.96
CA SER A 231 16.08 -1.34 22.33
C SER A 231 15.07 -0.66 23.25
N VAL A 232 13.77 -0.82 22.97
CA VAL A 232 12.70 -0.28 23.83
C VAL A 232 12.74 -0.93 25.21
N LEU A 233 12.89 -2.26 25.26
CA LEU A 233 12.98 -2.99 26.52
C LEU A 233 14.24 -2.64 27.33
N MET A 234 15.35 -2.28 26.67
CA MET A 234 16.56 -1.79 27.36
C MET A 234 16.31 -0.50 28.14
N PHE A 235 15.46 0.41 27.64
CA PHE A 235 15.09 1.61 28.40
C PHE A 235 14.33 1.29 29.70
N GLN A 236 13.64 0.15 29.74
CA GLN A 236 12.83 -0.28 30.88
C GLN A 236 13.44 -1.47 31.63
N GLN A 237 14.74 -1.75 31.44
CA GLN A 237 15.40 -2.93 32.00
C GLN A 237 15.19 -3.10 33.52
N GLN A 238 15.13 -2.00 34.27
CA GLN A 238 14.95 -2.04 35.73
C GLN A 238 13.57 -2.53 36.17
N ALA A 239 12.56 -2.43 35.31
CA ALA A 239 11.19 -2.88 35.57
C ALA A 239 10.92 -4.30 35.07
N LEU A 240 11.86 -4.91 34.33
CA LEU A 240 11.68 -6.22 33.71
C LEU A 240 12.22 -7.36 34.60
N PRO A 241 11.54 -8.52 34.62
CA PRO A 241 11.95 -9.66 35.45
C PRO A 241 13.17 -10.42 34.90
N VAL A 242 13.51 -10.21 33.64
CA VAL A 242 14.63 -10.86 32.92
C VAL A 242 15.35 -9.83 32.04
N HIS A 243 16.56 -10.16 31.61
CA HIS A 243 17.32 -9.29 30.71
C HIS A 243 16.56 -9.11 29.37
N PRO A 244 16.49 -7.88 28.81
CA PRO A 244 15.78 -7.60 27.56
C PRO A 244 16.15 -8.51 26.38
N GLU A 245 17.43 -8.84 26.20
CA GLU A 245 17.88 -9.74 25.14
C GLU A 245 17.33 -11.16 25.32
N ASP A 246 17.34 -11.67 26.56
CA ASP A 246 16.82 -13.01 26.87
C ASP A 246 15.31 -13.07 26.69
N MET A 247 14.61 -11.97 27.02
CA MET A 247 13.18 -11.84 26.79
C MET A 247 12.87 -11.93 25.29
N VAL A 248 13.53 -11.11 24.47
CA VAL A 248 13.32 -11.11 23.00
C VAL A 248 13.70 -12.45 22.40
N ALA A 249 14.80 -13.07 22.83
CA ALA A 249 15.19 -14.40 22.38
C ALA A 249 14.11 -15.46 22.72
N GLY A 250 13.50 -15.38 23.91
CA GLY A 250 12.41 -16.26 24.31
C GLY A 250 11.15 -16.05 23.47
N LEU A 251 10.79 -14.80 23.16
CA LEU A 251 9.66 -14.48 22.27
C LEU A 251 9.92 -15.00 20.85
N LEU A 252 11.12 -14.78 20.30
CA LEU A 252 11.51 -15.26 18.98
C LEU A 252 11.44 -16.79 18.92
N GLN A 253 11.89 -17.48 19.97
CA GLN A 253 11.80 -18.94 20.03
C GLN A 253 10.33 -19.42 19.99
N GLN A 254 9.40 -18.73 20.66
CA GLN A 254 7.98 -19.08 20.60
C GLN A 254 7.42 -18.89 19.19
N VAL A 255 7.69 -17.73 18.58
CA VAL A 255 7.20 -17.39 17.24
C VAL A 255 7.74 -18.34 16.16
N HIS A 256 9.02 -18.73 16.23
CA HIS A 256 9.63 -19.63 15.24
C HIS A 256 9.31 -21.11 15.48
N ASN A 257 8.91 -21.51 16.69
CA ASN A 257 8.53 -22.89 17.01
C ASN A 257 7.04 -23.21 16.73
N GLU A 258 6.21 -22.21 16.41
CA GLU A 258 4.80 -22.40 16.04
C GLU A 258 4.61 -22.82 14.56
N ASN A 259 5.71 -23.10 13.82
CA ASN A 259 5.68 -23.64 12.45
C ASN A 259 5.59 -25.17 12.41
#